data_AF-A0A1J3HCA3-F1
#
_entry.id   AF-A0A1J3HCA3-F1
#
_cell.length_a   1.000
_cell.length_b   1.000
_cell.length_c   1.000
_cell.angle_alpha   90.00
_cell.angle_beta   90.00
_cell.angle_gamma   90.00
#
_symmetry.space_group_name_H-M   'P 1'
#
loop_
_entity.id
_entity.type
_entity.pdbx_description
1 polymer ?
#
loop_
_entity_poly.entity_id
_entity_poly.type
_entity_poly.pdbx_seq_one_letter_code
_entity_poly.pdbx_strand_id
1 'polypeptide(L)'
;FESDPWPVISDSAKDLIRKMLCSSPSERLTAHEVMRHPWICENGVAPDRALDPAVLSRLKQFSAMNKLKKMALKVIAESLSEEEI
;
A
#
# COMPACT_ATOMS: atom_id res chain seq x y z
N PHE A 1 -9.67 -10.37 -0.94
CA PHE A 1 -10.28 -9.41 0.00
C PHE A 1 -11.29 -10.12 0.92
N GLU A 2 -10.97 -11.33 1.37
CA GLU A 2 -11.91 -12.17 2.14
C GLU A 2 -11.54 -12.24 3.62
N SER A 3 -10.26 -12.05 3.96
CA SER A 3 -9.78 -12.04 5.33
C SER A 3 -9.88 -10.67 5.99
N ASP A 4 -9.95 -10.64 7.32
CA ASP A 4 -10.02 -9.39 8.07
C ASP A 4 -8.78 -8.48 7.84
N PRO A 5 -8.98 -7.17 7.63
CA PRO A 5 -10.23 -6.41 7.78
C PRO A 5 -11.03 -6.22 6.47
N TRP A 6 -10.68 -6.92 5.39
CA TRP A 6 -11.21 -6.60 4.06
C TRP A 6 -12.73 -6.68 3.89
N PRO A 7 -13.47 -7.60 4.56
CA PRO A 7 -14.93 -7.62 4.46
C PRO A 7 -15.60 -6.31 4.85
N VAL A 8 -15.05 -5.54 5.78
CA VAL A 8 -15.62 -4.27 6.26
C VAL A 8 -15.15 -3.03 5.49
N ILE A 9 -14.20 -3.18 4.57
CA ILE A 9 -13.71 -2.10 3.72
C ILE A 9 -14.67 -1.90 2.54
N SER A 10 -14.97 -0.66 2.18
CA SER A 10 -15.88 -0.33 1.08
C SER A 10 -15.42 -0.92 -0.25
N ASP A 11 -16.35 -1.36 -1.09
CA ASP A 11 -16.01 -1.94 -2.39
C ASP A 11 -15.37 -0.94 -3.35
N SER A 12 -15.69 0.35 -3.23
CA SER A 12 -15.04 1.44 -3.98
C SER A 12 -13.53 1.52 -3.67
N ALA A 13 -13.12 1.36 -2.40
CA ALA A 13 -11.69 1.30 -2.04
C ALA A 13 -11.00 0.08 -2.65
N LYS A 14 -11.67 -1.09 -2.60
CA LYS A 14 -11.16 -2.34 -3.15
C LYS A 14 -11.00 -2.27 -4.66
N ASP A 15 -11.96 -1.64 -5.36
CA ASP A 15 -11.91 -1.40 -6.79
C ASP A 15 -10.71 -0.54 -7.18
N LEU A 16 -10.51 0.58 -6.48
CA LEU A 16 -9.34 1.44 -6.68
C LEU A 16 -8.03 0.66 -6.53
N ILE A 17 -7.88 -0.11 -5.45
CA ILE A 17 -6.67 -0.90 -5.19
C ILE A 17 -6.41 -1.90 -6.32
N ARG A 18 -7.45 -2.62 -6.81
CA ARG A 18 -7.28 -3.56 -7.93
C ARG A 18 -6.79 -2.87 -9.19
N LYS A 19 -7.35 -1.70 -9.51
CA LYS A 19 -6.96 -0.92 -10.70
C LYS A 19 -5.58 -0.28 -10.57
N MET A 20 -5.16 0.11 -9.37
CA MET A 20 -3.80 0.61 -9.11
C MET A 20 -2.75 -0.50 -9.08
N LEU A 21 -3.11 -1.70 -8.63
CA LEU A 21 -2.23 -2.87 -8.59
C LEU A 21 -2.43 -3.80 -9.80
N CYS A 22 -2.94 -3.27 -10.92
CA CYS A 22 -3.05 -4.03 -12.15
C CYS A 22 -1.67 -4.51 -12.61
N SER A 23 -1.56 -5.82 -12.90
CA SER A 23 -0.31 -6.45 -13.35
C SER A 23 0.14 -5.90 -14.69
N SER A 24 -0.80 -5.62 -15.60
CA SER A 24 -0.54 -4.98 -16.88
C SER A 24 -0.31 -3.47 -16.69
N PRO A 25 0.90 -2.94 -16.97
CA PRO A 25 1.19 -1.53 -16.74
C PRO A 25 0.35 -0.59 -17.62
N SER A 26 -0.02 -1.03 -18.82
CA SER A 26 -0.83 -0.22 -19.74
C SER A 26 -2.30 -0.10 -19.33
N GLU A 27 -2.78 -0.99 -18.46
CA GLU A 27 -4.15 -0.99 -17.93
C GLU A 27 -4.23 -0.41 -16.51
N ARG A 28 -3.07 -0.10 -15.91
CA ARG A 28 -2.99 0.48 -14.57
C ARG A 28 -3.42 1.94 -14.63
N LEU A 29 -4.21 2.36 -13.64
CA LEU A 29 -4.60 3.77 -13.53
C LEU A 29 -3.39 4.69 -13.46
N THR A 30 -3.45 5.75 -14.25
CA THR A 30 -2.58 6.91 -14.13
C THR A 30 -2.93 7.70 -12.87
N ALA A 31 -2.00 8.55 -12.41
CA ALA A 31 -2.23 9.42 -11.27
C ALA A 31 -3.46 10.32 -11.45
N HIS A 32 -3.69 10.81 -12.68
CA HIS A 32 -4.84 11.65 -13.00
C HIS A 32 -6.16 10.91 -12.88
N GLU A 33 -6.20 9.65 -13.31
CA GLU A 33 -7.40 8.82 -13.18
C GLU A 33 -7.66 8.42 -11.73
N VAL A 34 -6.61 8.17 -10.93
CA VAL A 34 -6.73 7.92 -9.49
C VAL A 34 -7.39 9.11 -8.77
N MET A 35 -6.98 10.34 -9.07
CA MET A 35 -7.58 11.54 -8.47
C MET A 35 -9.07 11.71 -8.81
N ARG A 36 -9.51 11.15 -9.95
CA ARG A 36 -10.90 11.17 -10.40
C ARG A 36 -11.72 9.97 -9.92
N HIS A 37 -11.08 9.02 -9.25
CA HIS A 37 -11.78 7.84 -8.74
C HIS A 37 -12.77 8.25 -7.64
N PRO A 38 -14.00 7.70 -7.59
CA PRO A 38 -15.01 8.08 -6.60
C PRO A 38 -14.56 7.96 -5.14
N TRP A 39 -13.58 7.10 -4.87
CA TRP A 39 -13.02 6.93 -3.52
C TRP A 39 -12.04 8.04 -3.10
N ILE A 40 -11.44 8.77 -4.04
CA ILE A 40 -10.42 9.81 -3.78
C ILE A 40 -10.94 11.21 -4.07
N CYS A 41 -11.83 11.36 -5.05
CA CYS A 41 -12.31 12.67 -5.48
C CYS A 41 -12.95 13.46 -4.34
N GLU A 42 -12.91 14.78 -4.43
CA GLU A 42 -13.59 15.68 -3.49
C GLU A 42 -15.10 15.36 -3.43
N ASN A 43 -15.67 15.28 -2.23
CA ASN A 43 -17.04 14.79 -1.98
C ASN A 43 -17.30 13.36 -2.50
N GLY A 44 -16.25 12.54 -2.55
CA GLY A 44 -16.33 11.14 -2.96
C GLY A 44 -17.06 10.23 -1.97
N VAL A 45 -17.05 8.93 -2.28
CA VAL A 45 -17.77 7.88 -1.52
C VAL A 45 -16.91 7.24 -0.43
N ALA A 46 -15.79 7.84 -0.07
CA ALA A 46 -14.96 7.34 1.03
C ALA A 46 -15.71 7.51 2.36
N PRO A 47 -15.84 6.44 3.17
CA PRO A 47 -16.52 6.54 4.45
C PRO A 47 -15.69 7.33 5.46
N ASP A 48 -16.33 8.21 6.23
CA ASP A 48 -15.73 8.90 7.38
C ASP A 48 -15.69 7.98 8.61
N ARG A 49 -14.97 6.86 8.48
CA ARG A 49 -14.81 5.86 9.53
C ARG A 49 -13.35 5.83 9.98
N ALA A 50 -13.15 5.91 11.29
CA ALA A 50 -11.83 5.74 11.89
C ALA A 50 -11.21 4.37 11.55
N LEU A 51 -9.89 4.35 11.37
CA LEU A 51 -9.15 3.11 11.14
C LEU A 51 -9.17 2.23 12.39
N ASP A 52 -9.37 0.93 12.18
CA ASP A 52 -9.32 -0.05 13.25
C ASP A 52 -7.93 -0.04 13.95
N PRO A 53 -7.86 -0.03 15.30
CA PRO A 53 -6.60 -0.08 16.03
C PRO A 53 -5.65 -1.21 15.61
N ALA A 54 -6.20 -2.38 15.23
CA ALA A 54 -5.40 -3.50 14.73
C ALA A 54 -4.77 -3.19 13.36
N VAL A 55 -5.41 -2.37 12.53
CA VAL A 55 -4.82 -1.88 11.26
C VAL A 55 -3.71 -0.89 11.56
N LEU A 56 -3.92 0.04 12.50
CA LEU A 56 -2.88 0.98 12.94
C LEU A 56 -1.65 0.27 13.52
N SER A 57 -1.86 -0.77 14.32
CA SER A 57 -0.78 -1.60 14.87
C SER A 57 0.02 -2.29 13.76
N ARG A 58 -0.68 -2.90 12.79
CA ARG A 58 -0.05 -3.52 11.60
C ARG A 58 0.75 -2.51 10.78
N LEU A 59 0.24 -1.28 10.59
CA LEU A 59 0.97 -0.21 9.90
C LEU A 59 2.27 0.18 10.64
N LYS A 60 2.21 0.31 11.98
CA LYS A 60 3.39 0.59 12.81
C LYS A 60 4.45 -0.52 12.69
N GLN A 61 4.02 -1.78 12.79
CA GLN A 61 4.92 -2.94 12.63
C GLN A 61 5.53 -3.00 11.23
N PHE A 62 4.74 -2.76 10.18
CA PHE A 62 5.24 -2.73 8.80
C PHE A 62 6.31 -1.64 8.61
N SER A 63 6.08 -0.45 9.15
CA SER A 63 7.07 0.65 9.12
C SER A 63 8.37 0.28 9.84
N ALA A 64 8.28 -0.34 11.03
CA ALA A 64 9.44 -0.80 11.77
C ALA A 64 10.22 -1.90 11.02
N MET A 65 9.52 -2.87 10.44
CA MET A 65 10.15 -3.95 9.68
C MET A 65 10.81 -3.46 8.38
N ASN A 66 10.24 -2.47 7.71
CA ASN A 66 10.88 -1.84 6.55
C ASN A 66 12.18 -1.12 6.92
N LYS A 67 12.25 -0.49 8.11
CA LYS A 67 13.50 0.08 8.61
C LYS A 67 14.53 -1.02 8.88
N LEU A 68 14.14 -2.10 9.54
CA LEU A 68 15.04 -3.24 9.80
C LEU A 68 15.58 -3.85 8.51
N LYS A 69 14.71 -4.14 7.52
CA LYS A 69 15.13 -4.67 6.21
C LYS A 69 16.07 -3.72 5.47
N LYS A 70 15.79 -2.40 5.48
CA LYS A 70 16.68 -1.40 4.88
C LYS A 70 18.04 -1.34 5.57
N MET A 71 18.07 -1.43 6.90
CA MET A 71 19.32 -1.45 7.65
C MET A 71 20.11 -2.74 7.40
N ALA A 72 19.45 -3.89 7.33
CA ALA A 72 20.09 -5.15 6.99
C ALA A 72 20.67 -5.14 5.57
N LEU A 73 19.91 -4.67 4.57
CA LEU A 73 20.42 -4.48 3.20
C LEU A 73 21.60 -3.52 3.14
N LYS A 74 21.57 -2.44 3.92
CA LYS A 74 22.68 -1.49 4.04
C LYS A 74 23.93 -2.16 4.61
N VAL A 75 23.80 -2.93 5.69
CA VAL A 75 24.92 -3.68 6.29
C VAL A 75 25.49 -4.70 5.30
N ILE A 76 24.62 -5.44 4.59
CA ILE A 76 25.07 -6.39 3.57
C ILE A 76 25.85 -5.66 2.48
N ALA A 77 25.31 -4.55 1.94
CA ALA A 77 25.98 -3.75 0.92
C ALA A 77 27.32 -3.15 1.40
N GLU A 78 27.44 -2.81 2.69
CA GLU A 78 28.69 -2.30 3.29
C GLU A 78 29.70 -3.43 3.60
N SER A 79 29.23 -4.67 3.71
CA SER A 79 30.06 -5.85 3.99
C SER A 79 30.50 -6.64 2.76
N LEU A 80 29.90 -6.38 1.59
CA LEU A 80 30.32 -6.95 0.31
C LEU A 80 31.56 -6.17 -0.18
N SER A 81 32.63 -6.87 -0.55
CA SER A 81 33.82 -6.26 -1.16
C SER A 81 33.56 -5.93 -2.65
N GLU A 82 34.39 -5.06 -3.23
CA GLU A 82 34.28 -4.65 -4.65
C GLU A 82 34.31 -5.83 -5.65
N GLU A 83 34.78 -7.02 -5.23
CA GLU A 83 34.80 -8.21 -6.08
C GLU A 83 33.44 -8.94 -6.22
N GLU A 84 32.44 -8.60 -5.40
CA GLU A 84 31.11 -9.24 -5.39
C GLU A 84 29.97 -8.36 -5.94
N ILE A 85 30.30 -7.21 -6.56
CA ILE A 85 29.36 -6.32 -7.27
C ILE A 85 29.23 -6.71 -8.74
#